data_AF-A0A239LLN4-F1
#
_entry.id   AF-A0A239LLN4-F1
#
_cell.length_a   1.000
_cell.length_b   1.000
_cell.length_c   1.000
_cell.angle_alpha   90.00
_cell.angle_beta   90.00
_cell.angle_gamma   90.00
#
_symmetry.space_group_name_H-M   'P 1'
#
loop_
_entity.id
_entity.type
_entity.pdbx_description
1 polymer ?
#
loop_
_entity_poly.entity_id
_entity_poly.type
_entity_poly.pdbx_seq_one_letter_code
_entity_poly.pdbx_strand_id
1 'polypeptide(L)'
;MSKMFDHVVAEVLGLQVRLMACQARLAQNTDSEALHDLRTTVRRLRSLLRPLRGLPGVDQLEGAAKAIGDMTTPLRDREVLAEQLFERHQDEAGQRRLAGEGVVFASVAASTQLQKLLAVIDAFPHFLRSIQQQELVPDLGKRIDKRLNKQWKQIVEAVHDPAHDRHRLRLLIKRARYGAEAYPQLSRIGKSMRAELKRAQDDLGHWHDLLQWLTQAEKQADLAPLVAEWQQQLVKAERQSDKTLARLLKHIDAR
;
A
#
# COMPACT_ATOMS: atom_id res chain seq x y z
N MET A 1 2.70 23.21 -22.06
CA MET A 1 2.61 22.71 -20.66
C MET A 1 3.15 21.28 -20.61
N SER A 2 3.84 20.91 -19.53
CA SER A 2 4.49 19.59 -19.42
C SER A 2 3.45 18.51 -19.10
N LYS A 3 3.25 17.55 -20.02
CA LYS A 3 2.29 16.43 -19.88
C LYS A 3 2.42 15.66 -18.56
N MET A 4 3.63 15.56 -18.02
CA MET A 4 3.87 14.85 -16.76
C MET A 4 3.39 15.66 -15.54
N PHE A 5 3.56 16.97 -15.53
CA PHE A 5 2.99 17.81 -14.47
C PHE A 5 1.47 17.75 -14.49
N ASP A 6 0.85 17.80 -15.68
CA ASP A 6 -0.61 17.69 -15.83
C ASP A 6 -1.13 16.35 -15.29
N HIS A 7 -0.44 15.24 -15.59
CA HIS A 7 -0.76 13.92 -15.03
C HIS A 7 -0.70 13.90 -13.50
N VAL A 8 0.41 14.36 -12.91
CA VAL A 8 0.58 14.34 -11.45
C VAL A 8 -0.46 15.22 -10.76
N VAL A 9 -0.75 16.42 -11.31
CA VAL A 9 -1.78 17.31 -10.76
C VAL A 9 -3.16 16.65 -10.81
N ALA A 10 -3.52 16.03 -11.93
CA ALA A 10 -4.80 15.32 -12.06
C ALA A 10 -4.92 14.16 -11.07
N GLU A 11 -3.86 13.36 -10.90
CA GLU A 11 -3.83 12.27 -9.92
C GLU A 11 -3.97 12.78 -8.47
N VAL A 12 -3.29 13.87 -8.11
CA VAL A 12 -3.40 14.49 -6.78
C VAL A 12 -4.83 14.95 -6.51
N LEU A 13 -5.45 15.66 -7.45
CA LEU A 13 -6.84 16.13 -7.31
C LEU A 13 -7.82 14.95 -7.19
N GLY A 14 -7.64 13.91 -8.01
CA GLY A 14 -8.46 12.70 -7.92
C GLY A 14 -8.31 11.98 -6.58
N LEU A 15 -7.10 11.93 -6.03
CA LEU A 15 -6.85 11.36 -4.70
C LEU A 15 -7.42 12.23 -3.58
N GLN A 16 -7.36 13.56 -3.69
CA GLN A 16 -7.96 14.48 -2.73
C GLN A 16 -9.47 14.25 -2.60
N VAL A 17 -10.19 14.22 -3.72
CA VAL A 17 -11.65 13.96 -3.73
C VAL A 17 -11.97 12.61 -3.10
N ARG A 18 -11.19 11.56 -3.39
CA ARG A 18 -11.37 10.24 -2.77
C ARG A 18 -11.12 10.27 -1.27
N LEU A 19 -10.10 10.99 -0.80
CA LEU A 19 -9.83 11.14 0.63
C LEU A 19 -10.99 11.84 1.36
N MET A 20 -11.56 12.90 0.76
CA MET A 20 -12.74 13.58 1.31
C MET A 20 -13.95 12.64 1.37
N ALA A 21 -14.19 11.86 0.32
CA ALA A 21 -15.26 10.87 0.31
C ALA A 21 -15.06 9.78 1.39
N CYS A 22 -13.84 9.28 1.56
CA CYS A 22 -13.52 8.31 2.61
C CYS A 22 -13.73 8.92 4.01
N GLN A 23 -13.34 10.19 4.22
CA GLN A 23 -13.54 10.88 5.49
C GLN A 23 -15.03 11.02 5.83
N ALA A 24 -15.87 11.38 4.85
CA ALA A 24 -17.31 11.49 5.04
C ALA A 24 -17.95 10.12 5.35
N ARG A 25 -17.56 9.06 4.62
CA ARG A 25 -18.03 7.69 4.86
C ARG A 25 -17.66 7.17 6.25
N LEU A 26 -16.42 7.44 6.69
CA LEU A 26 -15.97 7.10 8.05
C LEU A 26 -16.73 7.90 9.12
N ALA A 27 -16.97 9.20 8.90
CA ALA A 27 -17.67 10.05 9.86
C ALA A 27 -19.12 9.60 10.09
N GLN A 28 -19.77 9.14 9.03
CA GLN A 28 -21.17 8.71 9.05
C GLN A 28 -21.34 7.19 9.19
N ASN A 29 -20.24 6.44 9.28
CA ASN A 29 -20.22 4.97 9.32
C ASN A 29 -21.14 4.34 8.26
N THR A 30 -21.02 4.78 7.00
CA THR A 30 -21.97 4.38 5.94
C THR A 30 -21.80 2.96 5.45
N ASP A 31 -20.59 2.41 5.58
CA ASP A 31 -20.21 1.09 5.10
C ASP A 31 -18.89 0.62 5.73
N SER A 32 -18.66 -0.70 5.72
CA SER A 32 -17.47 -1.34 6.31
C SER A 32 -16.19 -1.21 5.46
N GLU A 33 -16.28 -0.74 4.22
CA GLU A 33 -15.13 -0.59 3.31
C GLU A 33 -14.46 0.79 3.42
N ALA A 34 -15.05 1.72 4.18
CA ALA A 34 -14.56 3.09 4.28
C ALA A 34 -13.09 3.18 4.76
N LEU A 35 -12.70 2.36 5.75
CA LEU A 35 -11.32 2.31 6.23
C LEU A 35 -10.37 1.66 5.20
N HIS A 36 -10.82 0.60 4.53
CA HIS A 36 -10.08 -0.03 3.45
C HIS A 36 -9.76 0.98 2.33
N ASP A 37 -10.76 1.73 1.90
CA ASP A 37 -10.66 2.69 0.81
C ASP A 37 -9.78 3.88 1.18
N LEU A 38 -9.87 4.39 2.42
CA LEU A 38 -8.96 5.41 2.93
C LEU A 38 -7.51 4.91 2.81
N ARG A 39 -7.23 3.70 3.28
CA ARG A 39 -5.88 3.11 3.26
C ARG A 39 -5.38 2.87 1.85
N THR A 40 -6.23 2.35 0.97
CA THR A 40 -5.89 2.16 -0.45
C THR A 40 -5.58 3.50 -1.13
N THR A 41 -6.36 4.55 -0.84
CA THR A 41 -6.14 5.91 -1.37
C THR A 41 -4.83 6.51 -0.87
N VAL A 42 -4.54 6.42 0.44
CA VAL A 42 -3.26 6.86 1.03
C VAL A 42 -2.07 6.10 0.46
N ARG A 43 -2.21 4.80 0.20
CA ARG A 43 -1.16 3.98 -0.43
C ARG A 43 -0.88 4.43 -1.87
N ARG A 44 -1.92 4.75 -2.64
CA ARG A 44 -1.78 5.31 -4.00
C ARG A 44 -1.09 6.67 -3.96
N LEU A 45 -1.50 7.56 -3.06
CA LEU A 45 -0.86 8.85 -2.84
C LEU A 45 0.64 8.71 -2.54
N ARG A 46 1.02 7.84 -1.60
CA ARG A 46 2.44 7.60 -1.28
C ARG A 46 3.23 7.06 -2.47
N SER A 47 2.59 6.26 -3.33
CA SER A 47 3.22 5.69 -4.52
C SER A 47 3.44 6.75 -5.60
N LEU A 48 2.49 7.66 -5.77
CA LEU A 48 2.62 8.85 -6.60
C LEU A 48 3.74 9.78 -6.09
N LEU A 49 3.81 10.05 -4.78
CA LEU A 49 4.78 11.01 -4.23
C LEU A 49 6.23 10.52 -4.23
N ARG A 50 6.45 9.21 -4.16
CA ARG A 50 7.78 8.66 -3.93
C ARG A 50 8.81 9.02 -5.02
N PRO A 51 8.49 8.95 -6.32
CA PRO A 51 9.37 9.46 -7.36
C PRO A 51 9.58 10.98 -7.31
N LEU A 52 8.69 11.72 -6.65
CA LEU A 52 8.76 13.18 -6.52
C LEU A 52 9.63 13.65 -5.34
N ARG A 53 10.07 12.77 -4.42
CA ARG A 53 10.85 13.20 -3.22
C ARG A 53 12.00 14.13 -3.53
N GLY A 54 12.24 15.10 -2.64
CA GLY A 54 13.20 16.19 -2.85
C GLY A 54 12.69 17.27 -3.79
N LEU A 55 11.37 17.37 -3.99
CA LEU A 55 10.71 18.56 -4.51
C LEU A 55 10.00 19.29 -3.37
N PRO A 56 9.86 20.62 -3.43
CA PRO A 56 9.14 21.39 -2.42
C PRO A 56 7.77 20.81 -2.09
N GLY A 57 7.44 20.72 -0.81
CA GLY A 57 6.14 20.23 -0.31
C GLY A 57 5.92 18.71 -0.35
N VAL A 58 6.74 17.93 -1.09
CA VAL A 58 6.53 16.48 -1.22
C VAL A 58 6.73 15.77 0.11
N ASP A 59 7.78 16.08 0.85
CA ASP A 59 8.11 15.37 2.09
C ASP A 59 7.07 15.65 3.19
N GLN A 60 6.47 16.85 3.20
CA GLN A 60 5.38 17.20 4.10
C GLN A 60 4.12 16.38 3.79
N LEU A 61 3.74 16.27 2.50
CA LEU A 61 2.58 15.49 2.09
C LEU A 61 2.81 13.99 2.29
N GLU A 62 3.99 13.48 1.96
CA GLU A 62 4.35 12.09 2.21
C GLU A 62 4.34 11.77 3.72
N GLY A 63 4.83 12.68 4.56
CA GLY A 63 4.78 12.56 6.02
C GLY A 63 3.35 12.50 6.55
N ALA A 64 2.47 13.39 6.07
CA ALA A 64 1.05 13.36 6.44
C ALA A 64 0.35 12.07 6.00
N ALA A 65 0.61 11.61 4.77
CA ALA A 65 0.09 10.33 4.27
C ALA A 65 0.63 9.14 5.07
N LYS A 66 1.91 9.17 5.48
CA LYS A 66 2.50 8.14 6.34
C LYS A 66 1.82 8.10 7.72
N ALA A 67 1.55 9.24 8.34
CA ALA A 67 0.89 9.30 9.64
C ALA A 67 -0.49 8.61 9.63
N ILE A 68 -1.27 8.80 8.57
CA ILE A 68 -2.54 8.06 8.38
C ILE A 68 -2.31 6.57 8.19
N GLY A 69 -1.32 6.19 7.37
CA GLY A 69 -0.97 4.78 7.19
C GLY A 69 -0.62 4.10 8.51
N ASP A 70 0.20 4.75 9.35
CA ASP A 70 0.64 4.19 10.64
C ASP A 70 -0.55 4.08 11.62
N MET A 71 -1.35 5.14 11.75
CA MET A 71 -2.53 5.18 12.64
C MET A 71 -3.58 4.12 12.27
N THR A 72 -3.81 3.90 10.97
CA THR A 72 -4.86 2.99 10.49
C THR A 72 -4.41 1.55 10.30
N THR A 73 -3.11 1.24 10.43
CA THR A 73 -2.61 -0.13 10.22
C THR A 73 -3.14 -1.11 11.26
N PRO A 74 -3.02 -0.86 12.58
CA PRO A 74 -3.58 -1.75 13.59
C PRO A 74 -5.09 -1.95 13.45
N LEU A 75 -5.80 -0.92 12.98
CA LEU A 75 -7.25 -0.97 12.77
C LEU A 75 -7.61 -1.91 11.62
N ARG A 76 -6.92 -1.77 10.47
CA ARG A 76 -7.15 -2.69 9.34
C ARG A 76 -6.69 -4.11 9.63
N ASP A 77 -5.61 -4.27 10.39
CA ASP A 77 -5.14 -5.62 10.75
C ASP A 77 -6.18 -6.35 11.61
N ARG A 78 -6.98 -5.63 12.41
CA ARG A 78 -8.14 -6.18 13.13
C ARG A 78 -9.28 -6.55 12.19
N GLU A 79 -9.64 -5.72 11.21
CA GLU A 79 -10.68 -6.03 10.22
C GLU A 79 -10.32 -7.29 9.41
N VAL A 80 -9.07 -7.38 8.95
CA VAL A 80 -8.58 -8.54 8.19
C VAL A 80 -8.56 -9.81 9.05
N LEU A 81 -8.17 -9.70 10.33
CA LEU A 81 -8.27 -10.83 11.24
C LEU A 81 -9.72 -11.23 11.52
N ALA A 82 -10.65 -10.27 11.63
CA ALA A 82 -12.06 -10.57 11.82
C ALA A 82 -12.64 -11.35 10.64
N GLU A 83 -12.37 -10.91 9.41
CA GLU A 83 -12.75 -11.62 8.17
C GLU A 83 -12.24 -13.07 8.18
N GLN A 84 -10.96 -13.26 8.50
CA GLN A 84 -10.33 -14.57 8.62
C GLN A 84 -10.98 -15.48 9.69
N LEU A 85 -11.44 -14.89 10.80
CA LEU A 85 -12.13 -15.60 11.87
C LEU A 85 -13.53 -16.04 11.46
N PHE A 86 -14.28 -15.19 10.75
CA PHE A 86 -15.59 -15.53 10.20
C PHE A 86 -15.49 -16.67 9.17
N GLU A 87 -14.48 -16.65 8.30
CA GLU A 87 -14.23 -17.74 7.35
C GLU A 87 -13.97 -19.10 8.04
N ARG A 88 -13.55 -19.09 9.31
CA ARG A 88 -13.27 -20.30 10.12
C ARG A 88 -14.32 -20.57 11.18
N HIS A 89 -15.50 -19.96 11.04
CA HIS A 89 -16.62 -20.13 11.97
C HIS A 89 -16.27 -19.76 13.43
N GLN A 90 -15.35 -18.81 13.62
CA GLN A 90 -14.98 -18.25 14.93
C GLN A 90 -15.71 -16.92 15.18
N ASP A 91 -17.05 -16.95 15.08
CA ASP A 91 -17.88 -15.74 15.01
C ASP A 91 -17.71 -14.81 16.21
N GLU A 92 -17.68 -15.35 17.43
CA GLU A 92 -17.49 -14.55 18.65
C GLU A 92 -16.11 -13.86 18.69
N ALA A 93 -15.07 -14.53 18.21
CA ALA A 93 -13.73 -13.94 18.14
C ALA A 93 -13.68 -12.84 17.07
N GLY A 94 -14.33 -13.06 15.92
CA GLY A 94 -14.45 -12.08 14.84
C GLY A 94 -15.21 -10.83 15.27
N GLN A 95 -16.38 -10.99 15.88
CA GLN A 95 -17.19 -9.88 16.41
C GLN A 95 -16.40 -9.05 17.45
N ARG A 96 -15.61 -9.69 18.32
CA ARG A 96 -14.74 -8.98 19.27
C ARG A 96 -13.71 -8.08 18.59
N ARG A 97 -13.22 -8.42 17.39
CA ARG A 97 -12.26 -7.57 16.65
C ARG A 97 -12.93 -6.33 16.09
N LEU A 98 -14.18 -6.46 15.65
CA LEU A 98 -15.01 -5.38 15.09
C LEU A 98 -15.79 -4.58 16.15
N ALA A 99 -15.75 -4.98 17.41
CA ALA A 99 -16.42 -4.27 18.49
C ALA A 99 -15.98 -2.79 18.55
N GLY A 100 -16.96 -1.89 18.51
CA GLY A 100 -16.72 -0.44 18.53
C GLY A 100 -16.27 0.17 17.22
N GLU A 101 -16.42 -0.52 16.08
CA GLU A 101 -16.01 -0.04 14.75
C GLU A 101 -16.51 1.38 14.43
N GLY A 102 -17.78 1.70 14.70
CA GLY A 102 -18.31 3.04 14.47
C GLY A 102 -17.59 4.14 15.26
N VAL A 103 -17.19 3.86 16.51
CA VAL A 103 -16.41 4.80 17.33
C VAL A 103 -15.00 4.95 16.76
N VAL A 104 -14.39 3.84 16.33
CA VAL A 104 -13.08 3.84 15.68
C VAL A 104 -13.12 4.66 14.39
N PHE A 105 -14.11 4.45 13.53
CA PHE A 105 -14.27 5.19 12.26
C PHE A 105 -14.47 6.68 12.51
N ALA A 106 -15.35 7.05 13.44
CA ALA A 106 -15.53 8.44 13.84
C ALA A 106 -14.23 9.07 14.36
N SER A 107 -13.43 8.34 15.14
CA SER A 107 -12.13 8.81 15.65
C SER A 107 -11.11 9.05 14.53
N VAL A 108 -11.08 8.19 13.50
CA VAL A 108 -10.21 8.37 12.32
C VAL A 108 -10.68 9.58 11.51
N ALA A 109 -11.99 9.71 11.29
CA ALA A 109 -12.58 10.82 10.53
C ALA A 109 -12.34 12.19 11.17
N ALA A 110 -12.34 12.25 12.51
CA ALA A 110 -12.08 13.46 13.30
C ALA A 110 -10.59 13.66 13.64
N SER A 111 -9.71 12.77 13.23
CA SER A 111 -8.30 12.81 13.61
C SER A 111 -7.56 14.03 13.04
N THR A 112 -6.66 14.61 13.84
CA THR A 112 -5.78 15.71 13.40
C THR A 112 -4.87 15.29 12.24
N GLN A 113 -4.50 14.02 12.18
CA GLN A 113 -3.70 13.44 11.10
C GLN A 113 -4.45 13.52 9.77
N LEU A 114 -5.77 13.26 9.76
CA LEU A 114 -6.56 13.25 8.54
C LEU A 114 -6.86 14.68 8.09
N GLN A 115 -7.20 15.55 9.02
CA GLN A 115 -7.34 16.98 8.77
C GLN A 115 -6.05 17.57 8.16
N LYS A 116 -4.88 17.24 8.72
CA LYS A 116 -3.58 17.67 8.19
C LYS A 116 -3.32 17.12 6.80
N LEU A 117 -3.62 15.84 6.54
CA LEU A 117 -3.47 15.26 5.20
C LEU A 117 -4.34 16.00 4.18
N LEU A 118 -5.62 16.23 4.50
CA LEU A 118 -6.57 16.94 3.64
C LEU A 118 -6.13 18.39 3.38
N ALA A 119 -5.62 19.09 4.37
CA ALA A 119 -5.11 20.46 4.20
C ALA A 119 -3.85 20.51 3.33
N VAL A 120 -2.90 19.59 3.55
CA VAL A 120 -1.64 19.58 2.79
C VAL A 120 -1.86 19.14 1.34
N ILE A 121 -2.74 18.17 1.08
CA ILE A 121 -3.02 17.72 -0.29
C ILE A 121 -3.77 18.79 -1.10
N ASP A 122 -4.65 19.59 -0.48
CA ASP A 122 -5.36 20.69 -1.13
C ASP A 122 -4.41 21.78 -1.66
N ALA A 123 -3.38 22.13 -0.88
CA ALA A 123 -2.38 23.09 -1.30
C ALA A 123 -1.38 22.54 -2.34
N PHE A 124 -1.20 21.22 -2.41
CA PHE A 124 -0.12 20.59 -3.17
C PHE A 124 -0.13 20.83 -4.70
N PRO A 125 -1.29 20.83 -5.39
CA PRO A 125 -1.36 21.19 -6.81
C PRO A 125 -0.77 22.57 -7.13
N HIS A 126 -0.96 23.56 -6.25
CA HIS A 126 -0.41 24.90 -6.43
C HIS A 126 1.13 24.86 -6.36
N PHE A 127 1.70 24.14 -5.40
CA PHE A 127 3.16 23.95 -5.33
C PHE A 127 3.71 23.27 -6.59
N LEU A 128 3.03 22.25 -7.12
CA LEU A 128 3.45 21.60 -8.36
C LEU A 128 3.45 22.57 -9.54
N ARG A 129 2.46 23.46 -9.64
CA ARG A 129 2.40 24.49 -10.69
C ARG A 129 3.47 25.55 -10.52
N SER A 130 3.78 25.97 -9.30
CA SER A 130 4.89 26.88 -9.03
C SER A 130 6.25 26.26 -9.40
N ILE A 131 6.48 24.99 -9.07
CA ILE A 131 7.69 24.25 -9.47
C ILE A 131 7.82 24.21 -10.99
N GLN A 132 6.72 23.99 -11.71
CA GLN A 132 6.69 23.98 -13.17
C GLN A 132 7.00 25.36 -13.75
N GLN A 133 6.37 26.42 -13.23
CA GLN A 133 6.55 27.80 -13.70
C GLN A 133 7.96 28.34 -13.46
N GLN A 134 8.57 27.96 -12.34
CA GLN A 134 9.94 28.33 -11.98
C GLN A 134 11.00 27.40 -12.60
N GLU A 135 10.58 26.42 -13.41
CA GLU A 135 11.46 25.47 -14.10
C GLU A 135 12.46 24.72 -13.18
N LEU A 136 12.13 24.55 -11.90
CA LEU A 136 12.98 23.87 -10.91
C LEU A 136 13.27 22.41 -11.27
N VAL A 137 12.41 21.82 -12.12
CA VAL A 137 12.58 20.49 -12.70
C VAL A 137 12.20 20.54 -14.18
N PRO A 138 13.16 20.80 -15.08
CA PRO A 138 12.87 20.95 -16.51
C PRO A 138 12.23 19.70 -17.12
N ASP A 139 12.63 18.51 -16.66
CA ASP A 139 12.08 17.23 -17.10
C ASP A 139 11.65 16.34 -15.92
N LEU A 140 10.42 16.56 -15.47
CA LEU A 140 9.81 15.75 -14.42
C LEU A 140 9.65 14.28 -14.84
N GLY A 141 9.35 14.02 -16.12
CA GLY A 141 9.16 12.68 -16.65
C GLY A 141 10.42 11.84 -16.53
N LYS A 142 11.57 12.36 -16.98
CA LYS A 142 12.88 11.71 -16.87
C LYS A 142 13.30 11.50 -15.43
N ARG A 143 13.01 12.45 -14.52
CA ARG A 143 13.27 12.28 -13.08
C ARG A 143 12.50 11.10 -12.50
N ILE A 144 11.20 11.00 -12.83
CA ILE A 144 10.33 9.90 -12.37
C ILE A 144 10.81 8.58 -12.97
N ASP A 145 11.04 8.51 -14.28
CA ASP A 145 11.52 7.31 -14.97
C ASP A 145 12.83 6.80 -14.35
N LYS A 146 13.82 7.68 -14.11
CA LYS A 146 15.08 7.30 -13.45
C LYS A 146 14.85 6.65 -12.08
N ARG A 147 13.88 7.13 -11.30
CA ARG A 147 13.57 6.59 -9.97
C ARG A 147 12.78 5.28 -10.04
N LEU A 148 11.84 5.15 -10.98
CA LEU A 148 11.14 3.88 -11.23
C LEU A 148 12.12 2.80 -11.69
N ASN A 149 13.06 3.13 -12.58
CA ASN A 149 14.12 2.22 -13.00
C ASN A 149 15.02 1.81 -11.84
N LYS A 150 15.38 2.73 -10.93
CA LYS A 150 16.14 2.38 -9.72
C LYS A 150 15.36 1.41 -8.83
N GLN A 151 14.05 1.59 -8.66
CA GLN A 151 13.22 0.66 -7.88
C GLN A 151 13.13 -0.71 -8.55
N TRP A 152 13.04 -0.75 -9.88
CA TRP A 152 13.06 -2.00 -10.64
C TRP A 152 14.37 -2.76 -10.43
N LYS A 153 15.53 -2.08 -10.55
CA LYS A 153 16.84 -2.69 -10.27
C LYS A 153 16.92 -3.30 -8.88
N GLN A 154 16.38 -2.63 -7.87
CA GLN A 154 16.34 -3.18 -6.50
C GLN A 154 15.51 -4.47 -6.38
N ILE A 155 14.45 -4.64 -7.18
CA ILE A 155 13.72 -5.90 -7.24
C ILE A 155 14.57 -6.97 -7.91
N VAL A 156 15.17 -6.65 -9.06
CA VAL A 156 16.04 -7.59 -9.79
C VAL A 156 17.14 -8.09 -8.86
N GLU A 157 17.89 -7.18 -8.23
CA GLU A 157 18.94 -7.52 -7.27
C GLU A 157 18.43 -8.38 -6.12
N ALA A 158 17.29 -8.01 -5.52
CA ALA A 158 16.75 -8.72 -4.36
C ALA A 158 16.16 -10.11 -4.71
N VAL A 159 15.63 -10.31 -5.91
CA VAL A 159 15.09 -11.62 -6.34
C VAL A 159 16.22 -12.58 -6.73
N HIS A 160 17.35 -12.04 -7.21
CA HIS A 160 18.55 -12.84 -7.54
C HIS A 160 19.30 -13.35 -6.31
N ASP A 161 19.08 -12.75 -5.13
CA ASP A 161 19.70 -13.20 -3.88
C ASP A 161 19.10 -14.56 -3.44
N PRO A 162 19.89 -15.64 -3.38
CA PRO A 162 19.41 -16.95 -2.94
C PRO A 162 18.95 -16.95 -1.46
N ALA A 163 19.45 -16.01 -0.66
CA ALA A 163 19.10 -15.83 0.75
C ALA A 163 18.14 -14.65 0.97
N HIS A 164 17.36 -14.29 -0.06
CA HIS A 164 16.49 -13.13 0.00
C HIS A 164 15.52 -13.15 1.18
N ASP A 165 15.32 -11.96 1.76
CA ASP A 165 14.26 -11.73 2.73
C ASP A 165 12.90 -11.58 2.00
N ARG A 166 12.00 -12.54 2.21
CA ARG A 166 10.62 -12.56 1.66
C ARG A 166 9.82 -11.32 2.04
N HIS A 167 9.96 -10.83 3.28
CA HIS A 167 9.28 -9.61 3.72
C HIS A 167 9.82 -8.38 2.98
N ARG A 168 11.15 -8.27 2.85
CA ARG A 168 11.77 -7.19 2.07
C ARG A 168 11.33 -7.23 0.60
N LEU A 169 11.33 -8.42 -0.03
CA LEU A 169 10.86 -8.60 -1.41
C LEU A 169 9.39 -8.21 -1.57
N ARG A 170 8.52 -8.62 -0.65
CA ARG A 170 7.11 -8.22 -0.63
C ARG A 170 6.97 -6.70 -0.66
N LEU A 171 7.73 -5.99 0.16
CA LEU A 171 7.71 -4.52 0.16
C LEU A 171 8.21 -3.93 -1.15
N LEU A 172 9.28 -4.47 -1.75
CA LEU A 172 9.80 -4.00 -3.04
C LEU A 172 8.82 -4.24 -4.18
N ILE A 173 8.24 -5.44 -4.27
CA ILE A 173 7.23 -5.81 -5.28
C ILE A 173 6.01 -4.88 -5.19
N LYS A 174 5.47 -4.67 -3.98
CA LYS A 174 4.38 -3.70 -3.73
C LYS A 174 4.74 -2.32 -4.30
N ARG A 175 5.94 -1.84 -4.00
CA ARG A 175 6.41 -0.52 -4.43
C ARG A 175 6.48 -0.39 -5.93
N ALA A 176 7.07 -1.35 -6.65
CA ALA A 176 7.14 -1.27 -8.11
C ALA A 176 5.77 -1.40 -8.76
N ARG A 177 4.89 -2.26 -8.23
CA ARG A 177 3.54 -2.41 -8.77
C ARG A 177 2.74 -1.11 -8.65
N TYR A 178 2.73 -0.50 -7.47
CA TYR A 178 2.02 0.76 -7.28
C TYR A 178 2.69 1.94 -8.00
N GLY A 179 4.01 1.94 -8.15
CA GLY A 179 4.71 2.92 -8.98
C GLY A 179 4.32 2.82 -10.46
N ALA A 180 4.18 1.59 -10.98
CA ALA A 180 3.70 1.34 -12.34
C ALA A 180 2.22 1.69 -12.54
N GLU A 181 1.40 1.53 -11.50
CA GLU A 181 -0.01 1.97 -11.50
C GLU A 181 -0.13 3.51 -11.47
N ALA A 182 0.73 4.21 -10.72
CA ALA A 182 0.72 5.67 -10.62
C ALA A 182 1.30 6.37 -11.86
N TYR A 183 2.20 5.70 -12.59
CA TYR A 183 2.89 6.24 -13.77
C TYR A 183 2.86 5.25 -14.95
N PRO A 184 1.68 4.88 -15.47
CA PRO A 184 1.54 3.89 -16.54
C PRO A 184 2.28 4.28 -17.82
N GLN A 185 2.36 5.58 -18.13
CA GLN A 185 3.06 6.15 -19.29
C GLN A 185 4.59 6.04 -19.23
N LEU A 186 5.17 5.81 -18.04
CA LEU A 186 6.62 5.59 -17.86
C LEU A 186 6.96 4.15 -17.50
N SER A 187 5.95 3.32 -17.23
CA SER A 187 6.16 1.97 -16.75
C SER A 187 6.68 1.05 -17.85
N ARG A 188 7.87 0.48 -17.65
CA ARG A 188 8.47 -0.56 -18.50
C ARG A 188 7.94 -1.97 -18.15
N ILE A 189 7.03 -2.06 -17.19
CA ILE A 189 6.45 -3.30 -16.72
C ILE A 189 5.24 -3.62 -17.61
N GLY A 190 5.40 -4.56 -18.53
CA GLY A 190 4.32 -4.99 -19.44
C GLY A 190 3.20 -5.74 -18.71
N LYS A 191 2.08 -6.01 -19.41
CA LYS A 191 0.91 -6.72 -18.84
C LYS A 191 1.29 -8.05 -18.17
N SER A 192 2.11 -8.86 -18.84
CA SER A 192 2.56 -10.16 -18.33
C SER A 192 3.36 -10.01 -17.02
N MET A 193 4.34 -9.11 -16.98
CA MET A 193 5.13 -8.86 -15.77
C MET A 193 4.28 -8.29 -14.62
N ARG A 194 3.29 -7.44 -14.91
CA ARG A 194 2.34 -6.96 -13.89
C ARG A 194 1.55 -8.12 -13.27
N ALA A 195 1.16 -9.11 -14.06
CA ALA A 195 0.47 -10.30 -13.56
C ALA A 195 1.37 -11.13 -12.64
N GLU A 196 2.64 -11.33 -12.99
CA GLU A 196 3.60 -12.01 -12.10
C GLU A 196 3.86 -11.25 -10.80
N LEU A 197 4.08 -9.93 -10.87
CA LEU A 197 4.24 -9.10 -9.67
C LEU A 197 2.99 -9.13 -8.80
N LYS A 198 1.80 -9.19 -9.39
CA LYS A 198 0.55 -9.37 -8.64
C LYS A 198 0.53 -10.72 -7.92
N ARG A 199 0.81 -11.81 -8.63
CA ARG A 199 0.88 -13.16 -8.05
C ARG A 199 1.90 -13.23 -6.90
N ALA A 200 3.11 -12.70 -7.10
CA ALA A 200 4.14 -12.66 -6.07
C ALA A 200 3.71 -11.81 -4.87
N GLN A 201 3.04 -10.69 -5.10
CA GLN A 201 2.51 -9.89 -4.00
C GLN A 201 1.43 -10.64 -3.21
N ASP A 202 0.52 -11.34 -3.89
CA ASP A 202 -0.60 -12.03 -3.26
C ASP A 202 -0.07 -13.22 -2.42
N ASP A 203 0.83 -14.05 -2.99
CA ASP A 203 1.44 -15.20 -2.29
C ASP A 203 2.29 -14.76 -1.07
N LEU A 204 3.14 -13.74 -1.24
CA LEU A 204 3.92 -13.16 -0.13
C LEU A 204 3.02 -12.44 0.88
N GLY A 205 1.89 -11.91 0.42
CA GLY A 205 0.83 -11.33 1.26
C GLY A 205 0.27 -12.36 2.21
N HIS A 206 -0.23 -13.46 1.65
CA HIS A 206 -0.79 -14.57 2.41
C HIS A 206 0.20 -15.16 3.42
N TRP A 207 1.45 -15.40 3.01
CA TRP A 207 2.52 -15.83 3.93
C TRP A 207 2.71 -14.85 5.09
N HIS A 208 2.76 -13.54 4.81
CA HIS A 208 2.97 -12.52 5.82
C HIS A 208 1.80 -12.41 6.79
N ASP A 209 0.56 -12.54 6.30
CA ASP A 209 -0.64 -12.44 7.12
C ASP A 209 -0.71 -13.63 8.10
N LEU A 210 -0.38 -14.85 7.66
CA LEU A 210 -0.24 -16.03 8.53
C LEU A 210 0.79 -15.83 9.65
N LEU A 211 1.97 -15.27 9.30
CA LEU A 211 3.01 -14.97 10.29
C LEU A 211 2.51 -13.94 11.33
N GLN A 212 1.79 -12.91 10.89
CA GLN A 212 1.21 -11.90 11.78
C GLN A 212 0.14 -12.51 12.69
N TRP A 213 -0.73 -13.37 12.17
CA TRP A 213 -1.78 -14.01 12.98
C TRP A 213 -1.20 -14.98 14.02
N LEU A 214 -0.17 -15.76 13.66
CA LEU A 214 0.53 -16.62 14.62
C LEU A 214 1.20 -15.78 15.73
N THR A 215 1.83 -14.66 15.37
CA THR A 215 2.41 -13.73 16.36
C THR A 215 1.32 -13.13 17.28
N GLN A 216 0.12 -12.87 16.76
CA GLN A 216 -1.00 -12.41 17.58
C GLN A 216 -1.55 -13.51 18.49
N ALA A 217 -1.56 -14.76 18.03
CA ALA A 217 -2.06 -15.91 18.80
C ALA A 217 -1.21 -16.21 20.05
N GLU A 218 0.07 -15.83 20.05
CA GLU A 218 0.91 -15.88 21.27
C GLU A 218 0.38 -15.01 22.41
N LYS A 219 -0.42 -13.98 22.09
CA LYS A 219 -0.92 -12.97 23.04
C LYS A 219 -2.44 -13.04 23.24
N GLN A 220 -3.15 -13.73 22.36
CA GLN A 220 -4.61 -13.74 22.29
C GLN A 220 -5.11 -15.19 22.36
N ALA A 221 -5.52 -15.60 23.56
CA ALA A 221 -5.87 -17.00 23.85
C ALA A 221 -7.04 -17.54 23.01
N ASP A 222 -7.92 -16.67 22.53
CA ASP A 222 -9.05 -17.03 21.68
C ASP A 222 -8.66 -17.40 20.24
N LEU A 223 -7.40 -17.16 19.84
CA LEU A 223 -6.86 -17.62 18.56
C LEU A 223 -6.24 -19.03 18.66
N ALA A 224 -6.08 -19.58 19.87
CA ALA A 224 -5.45 -20.88 20.10
C ALA A 224 -6.01 -22.03 19.22
N PRO A 225 -7.34 -22.12 18.97
CA PRO A 225 -7.90 -23.18 18.12
C PRO A 225 -7.36 -23.19 16.68
N LEU A 226 -6.92 -22.04 16.17
CA LEU A 226 -6.48 -21.88 14.77
C LEU A 226 -4.97 -22.04 14.58
N VAL A 227 -4.19 -22.07 15.66
CA VAL A 227 -2.72 -22.06 15.61
C VAL A 227 -2.17 -23.23 14.80
N ALA A 228 -2.66 -24.45 15.05
CA ALA A 228 -2.17 -25.64 14.37
C ALA A 228 -2.44 -25.58 12.85
N GLU A 229 -3.62 -25.10 12.45
CA GLU A 229 -3.99 -24.92 11.05
C GLU A 229 -3.11 -23.85 10.37
N TRP A 230 -2.95 -22.69 11.01
CA TRP A 230 -2.13 -21.60 10.47
C TRP A 230 -0.65 -21.96 10.37
N GLN A 231 -0.10 -22.75 11.29
CA GLN A 231 1.26 -23.28 11.18
C GLN A 231 1.42 -24.18 9.94
N GLN A 232 0.46 -25.06 9.68
CA GLN A 232 0.47 -25.89 8.48
C GLN A 232 0.33 -25.06 7.19
N GLN A 233 -0.54 -24.04 7.21
CA GLN A 233 -0.71 -23.12 6.08
C GLN A 233 0.54 -22.28 5.85
N LEU A 234 1.24 -21.85 6.90
CA LEU A 234 2.47 -21.06 6.79
C LEU A 234 3.53 -21.81 5.98
N VAL A 235 3.77 -23.09 6.30
CA VAL A 235 4.73 -23.94 5.56
C VAL A 235 4.34 -24.09 4.09
N LYS A 236 3.03 -24.19 3.78
CA LYS A 236 2.55 -24.24 2.40
C LYS A 236 2.74 -22.90 1.69
N ALA A 237 2.42 -21.80 2.36
CA ALA A 237 2.55 -20.44 1.85
C ALA A 237 4.02 -20.07 1.57
N GLU A 238 4.96 -20.52 2.42
CA GLU A 238 6.40 -20.38 2.19
C GLU A 238 6.81 -21.05 0.88
N ARG A 239 6.51 -22.34 0.72
CA ARG A 239 6.83 -23.10 -0.49
C ARG A 239 6.18 -22.49 -1.74
N GLN A 240 4.95 -21.99 -1.60
CA GLN A 240 4.23 -21.35 -2.70
C GLN A 240 4.88 -20.01 -3.08
N SER A 241 5.26 -19.20 -2.09
CA SER A 241 5.97 -17.94 -2.33
C SER A 241 7.31 -18.16 -3.03
N ASP A 242 8.06 -19.20 -2.67
CA ASP A 242 9.34 -19.55 -3.30
C ASP A 242 9.16 -19.96 -4.76
N LYS A 243 8.14 -20.77 -5.07
CA LYS A 243 7.80 -21.13 -6.45
C LYS A 243 7.46 -19.89 -7.28
N THR A 244 6.67 -18.98 -6.72
CA THR A 244 6.27 -17.75 -7.41
C THR A 244 7.43 -16.79 -7.59
N LEU A 245 8.35 -16.68 -6.62
CA LEU A 245 9.57 -15.90 -6.76
C LEU A 245 10.53 -16.49 -7.79
N ALA A 246 10.69 -17.82 -7.83
CA ALA A 246 11.48 -18.48 -8.87
C ALA A 246 10.90 -18.28 -10.28
N ARG A 247 9.56 -18.27 -10.41
CA ARG A 247 8.87 -17.93 -11.66
C ARG A 247 9.08 -16.46 -12.04
N LEU A 248 9.00 -15.55 -11.06
CA LEU A 248 9.25 -14.13 -11.27
C LEU A 248 10.68 -13.90 -11.75
N LEU A 249 11.68 -14.56 -11.14
CA LEU A 249 13.08 -14.52 -11.55
C LEU A 249 13.26 -14.94 -13.02
N LYS A 250 12.74 -16.11 -13.40
CA LYS A 250 12.82 -16.59 -14.80
C LYS A 250 12.23 -15.60 -15.79
N HIS A 251 11.15 -14.92 -15.43
CA HIS A 251 10.52 -13.93 -16.30
C HIS A 251 11.27 -12.59 -16.30
N ILE A 252 11.99 -12.26 -15.24
CA ILE A 252 12.93 -11.13 -15.21
C ILE A 252 14.10 -11.42 -16.15
N ASP A 253 14.67 -12.63 -16.10
CA ASP A 253 15.85 -13.02 -16.88
C ASP A 253 15.56 -13.20 -18.37
N ALA A 254 14.31 -13.50 -18.73
CA ALA A 254 13.88 -13.65 -20.12
C ALA A 254 13.61 -12.31 -20.85
N ARG A 255 13.84 -11.16 -20.19
CA ARG A 255 13.62 -9.81 -20.73
C ARG A 255 14.92 -9.11 -21.04
#